data_AF-A0A2E8Y4J2-F1
#
_entry.id   AF-A0A2E8Y4J2-F1
#
_cell.length_a   1.000
_cell.length_b   1.000
_cell.length_c   1.000
_cell.angle_alpha   90.00
_cell.angle_beta   90.00
_cell.angle_gamma   90.00
#
_symmetry.space_group_name_H-M   'P 1'
#
loop_
_entity.id
_entity.type
_entity.pdbx_description
1 polymer ?
#
loop_
_entity_poly.entity_id
_entity_poly.type
_entity_poly.pdbx_seq_one_letter_code
_entity_poly.pdbx_strand_id
1 'polypeptide(L)'
;MAKRKGKPTAGLAKRALAGTTAGVSESATDPLGQAVAALPGVGSGRASRLAKLGIRTVADLLWHGPRRYEDRNQPHEAKALARGDTGTVAGTIVAAGVKRMRRGKSLFEFILDDDTARVHCRWWNMPYMERYYKTGDFVHVHGKLKAEKPRTMDHPEAEVAEEGEEFIHLKRIVPVYRLTDGVKQRWLRAVLWQAVDQFASLVPDTNTGLLAGDDSHWLPLPEAVRAVHFPDDLGRTELARERLALEEFIRFQ
;
A
#
# COMPACT_ATOMS: atom_id res chain seq x y z
N MET A 1 -34.02 -26.22 66.92
CA MET A 1 -33.95 -26.84 65.57
C MET A 1 -33.09 -25.90 64.72
N ALA A 2 -31.96 -26.23 64.10
CA ALA A 2 -31.31 -27.50 63.79
C ALA A 2 -29.81 -27.47 64.20
N LYS A 3 -29.36 -28.59 64.76
CA LYS A 3 -27.96 -28.95 65.00
C LYS A 3 -27.46 -29.77 63.81
N ARG A 4 -26.18 -29.62 63.43
CA ARG A 4 -25.19 -30.69 63.14
C ARG A 4 -23.90 -30.02 62.61
N LYS A 5 -22.81 -29.99 63.38
CA LYS A 5 -21.82 -31.03 63.75
C LYS A 5 -20.68 -31.14 62.73
N GLY A 6 -19.44 -30.89 63.19
CA GLY A 6 -18.20 -31.26 62.49
C GLY A 6 -16.96 -30.51 63.01
N LYS A 7 -16.32 -31.02 64.06
CA LYS A 7 -15.01 -30.63 64.66
C LYS A 7 -13.91 -31.55 64.03
N PRO A 8 -12.62 -31.52 64.45
CA PRO A 8 -11.57 -30.49 64.48
C PRO A 8 -10.27 -30.98 63.76
N THR A 9 -9.18 -30.20 63.81
CA THR A 9 -7.77 -30.58 64.15
C THR A 9 -6.66 -29.96 63.28
N ALA A 10 -5.62 -29.47 64.00
CA ALA A 10 -4.18 -29.34 63.73
C ALA A 10 -3.72 -28.92 62.32
N GLY A 11 -2.90 -27.90 62.08
CA GLY A 11 -1.75 -27.43 62.86
C GLY A 11 -0.47 -27.67 62.04
N LEU A 12 0.19 -26.61 61.57
CA LEU A 12 1.65 -26.40 61.62
C LEU A 12 2.05 -25.18 60.79
N ALA A 13 2.88 -24.34 61.40
CA ALA A 13 3.61 -23.28 60.75
C ALA A 13 4.82 -23.80 59.95
N LYS A 14 5.37 -22.90 59.12
CA LYS A 14 6.68 -22.89 58.44
C LYS A 14 6.77 -23.63 57.10
N ARG A 15 6.91 -22.86 56.02
CA ARG A 15 8.24 -22.47 55.49
C ARG A 15 8.07 -21.59 54.26
N ALA A 16 8.79 -20.47 54.25
CA ALA A 16 9.08 -19.73 53.05
C ALA A 16 9.85 -20.65 52.07
N LEU A 17 9.35 -20.78 50.85
CA LEU A 17 10.16 -21.15 49.70
C LEU A 17 10.22 -19.93 48.79
N ALA A 18 11.40 -19.32 48.77
CA ALA A 18 11.82 -18.43 47.70
C ALA A 18 11.79 -19.24 46.39
N GLY A 19 10.76 -18.99 45.59
CA GLY A 19 10.67 -19.48 44.22
C GLY A 19 11.16 -18.38 43.29
N THR A 20 12.43 -18.48 42.92
CA THR A 20 13.02 -17.78 41.78
C THR A 20 12.20 -18.10 40.52
N THR A 21 11.28 -17.23 40.12
CA THR A 21 10.82 -17.20 38.74
C THR A 21 11.85 -16.43 37.94
N ALA A 22 12.84 -17.19 37.47
CA ALA A 22 13.73 -16.79 36.40
C ALA A 22 12.89 -16.24 35.24
N GLY A 23 13.33 -15.10 34.71
CA GLY A 23 12.66 -14.37 33.66
C GLY A 23 12.30 -15.26 32.48
N VAL A 24 11.03 -15.22 32.12
CA VAL A 24 10.65 -15.44 30.72
C VAL A 24 11.18 -14.23 30.00
N SER A 25 12.34 -14.40 29.36
CA SER A 25 12.85 -13.50 28.34
C SER A 25 11.74 -13.35 27.30
N GLU A 26 11.06 -12.21 27.33
CA GLU A 26 10.19 -11.76 26.26
C GLU A 26 11.11 -11.47 25.08
N SER A 27 11.39 -12.49 24.27
CA SER A 27 12.13 -12.30 23.03
C SER A 27 11.33 -11.34 22.18
N ALA A 28 11.77 -10.07 22.13
CA ALA A 28 11.22 -9.08 21.22
C ALA A 28 11.23 -9.70 19.82
N THR A 29 10.04 -10.05 19.32
CA THR A 29 9.90 -10.62 17.99
C THR A 29 10.36 -9.54 17.01
N ASP A 30 11.42 -9.82 16.24
CA ASP A 30 11.94 -8.90 15.24
C ASP A 30 10.78 -8.39 14.35
N PRO A 31 10.38 -7.11 14.47
CA PRO A 31 9.23 -6.59 13.76
C PRO A 31 9.40 -6.64 12.24
N LEU A 32 10.64 -6.66 11.74
CA LEU A 32 10.93 -6.75 10.30
C LEU A 32 10.97 -8.21 9.82
N GLY A 33 11.39 -9.13 10.69
CA GLY A 33 11.41 -10.57 10.43
C GLY A 33 10.03 -11.24 10.45
N GLN A 34 8.98 -10.55 10.92
CA GLN A 34 7.64 -11.11 10.94
C GLN A 34 7.12 -11.41 9.52
N ALA A 35 6.28 -12.44 9.39
CA ALA A 35 5.71 -12.82 8.11
C ALA A 35 4.76 -11.75 7.56
N VAL A 36 4.81 -11.47 6.26
CA VAL A 36 3.89 -10.50 5.60
C VAL A 36 2.42 -10.87 5.74
N ALA A 37 2.11 -12.13 6.04
CA ALA A 37 0.75 -12.58 6.31
C ALA A 37 0.13 -11.92 7.55
N ALA A 38 0.95 -11.44 8.49
CA ALA A 38 0.52 -10.73 9.68
C ALA A 38 0.10 -9.28 9.39
N LEU A 39 0.50 -8.72 8.24
CA LEU A 39 0.09 -7.37 7.86
C LEU A 39 -1.41 -7.31 7.54
N PRO A 40 -2.11 -6.25 7.98
CA PRO A 40 -3.51 -6.03 7.65
C PRO A 40 -3.77 -6.13 6.14
N GLY A 41 -4.81 -6.86 5.75
CA GLY A 41 -5.23 -6.97 4.35
C GLY A 41 -4.40 -7.93 3.46
N VAL A 42 -3.32 -8.55 3.96
CA VAL A 42 -2.56 -9.58 3.23
C VAL A 42 -3.19 -10.96 3.43
N GLY A 43 -3.15 -11.50 4.65
CA GLY A 43 -3.61 -12.85 4.96
C GLY A 43 -2.86 -13.96 4.19
N SER A 44 -3.14 -15.23 4.48
CA SER A 44 -2.40 -16.38 3.92
C SER A 44 -2.49 -16.48 2.39
N GLY A 45 -3.66 -16.17 1.82
CA GLY A 45 -3.90 -16.26 0.38
C GLY A 45 -3.05 -15.27 -0.43
N ARG A 46 -2.92 -14.01 0.02
CA ARG A 46 -2.07 -13.03 -0.67
C ARG A 46 -0.60 -13.20 -0.30
N ALA A 47 -0.29 -13.63 0.92
CA ALA A 47 1.08 -13.97 1.32
C ALA A 47 1.68 -15.07 0.42
N SER A 48 0.91 -16.11 0.07
CA SER A 48 1.39 -17.15 -0.85
C SER A 48 1.69 -16.62 -2.26
N ARG A 49 0.98 -15.58 -2.72
CA ARG A 49 1.27 -14.90 -3.99
C ARG A 49 2.50 -14.01 -3.86
N LEU A 50 2.62 -13.22 -2.79
CA LEU A 50 3.80 -12.42 -2.50
C LEU A 50 5.08 -13.27 -2.42
N ALA A 51 4.99 -14.48 -1.87
CA ALA A 51 6.11 -15.42 -1.82
C ALA A 51 6.65 -15.78 -3.22
N LYS A 52 5.82 -15.75 -4.27
CA LYS A 52 6.27 -15.93 -5.68
C LYS A 52 7.13 -14.76 -6.18
N LEU A 53 7.04 -13.60 -5.53
CA LEU A 53 7.92 -12.44 -5.75
C LEU A 53 9.15 -12.46 -4.83
N GLY A 54 9.33 -13.51 -4.02
CA GLY A 54 10.38 -13.58 -3.00
C GLY A 54 10.02 -12.89 -1.69
N ILE A 55 8.80 -12.33 -1.57
CA ILE A 55 8.39 -11.54 -0.41
C ILE A 55 7.73 -12.44 0.64
N ARG A 56 8.43 -12.70 1.75
CA ARG A 56 7.93 -13.52 2.86
C ARG A 56 7.83 -12.75 4.18
N THR A 57 8.72 -11.79 4.39
CA THR A 57 8.82 -10.98 5.61
C THR A 57 8.53 -9.50 5.35
N VAL A 58 8.29 -8.73 6.41
CA VAL A 58 8.14 -7.26 6.31
C VAL A 58 9.41 -6.64 5.74
N ALA A 59 10.59 -7.14 6.12
CA ALA A 59 11.84 -6.75 5.48
C ALA A 59 11.79 -6.95 3.96
N ASP A 60 11.49 -8.17 3.48
CA ASP A 60 11.44 -8.45 2.03
C ASP A 60 10.48 -7.50 1.29
N LEU A 61 9.38 -7.12 1.95
CA LEU A 61 8.41 -6.18 1.39
C LEU A 61 8.99 -4.77 1.26
N LEU A 62 9.70 -4.25 2.28
CA LEU A 62 10.36 -2.94 2.24
C LEU A 62 11.54 -2.90 1.26
N TRP A 63 12.18 -4.04 0.98
CA TRP A 63 13.23 -4.15 -0.05
C TRP A 63 12.66 -4.38 -1.45
N HIS A 64 11.35 -4.60 -1.59
CA HIS A 64 10.69 -4.74 -2.90
C HIS A 64 10.44 -3.38 -3.56
N GLY A 65 11.53 -2.77 -4.04
CA GLY A 65 11.49 -1.47 -4.70
C GLY A 65 10.67 -1.45 -6.01
N PRO A 66 10.12 -0.28 -6.40
CA PRO A 66 9.39 -0.12 -7.64
C PRO A 66 10.32 -0.23 -8.85
N ARG A 67 9.74 -0.64 -10.00
CA ARG A 67 10.45 -0.74 -11.28
C ARG A 67 10.52 0.61 -11.99
N ARG A 68 9.45 1.40 -11.91
CA ARG A 68 9.35 2.76 -12.47
C ARG A 68 8.43 3.60 -11.59
N TYR A 69 8.40 4.89 -11.88
CA TYR A 69 7.45 5.84 -11.30
C TYR A 69 6.57 6.43 -12.40
N GLU A 70 5.35 6.81 -12.04
CA GLU A 70 4.42 7.51 -12.92
C GLU A 70 4.06 8.84 -12.27
N ASP A 71 4.32 9.95 -12.94
CA ASP A 71 3.86 11.25 -12.45
C ASP A 71 2.35 11.36 -12.66
N ARG A 72 1.61 11.40 -11.54
CA ARG A 72 0.16 11.58 -11.52
C ARG A 72 -0.24 12.82 -10.71
N ASN A 73 0.70 13.76 -10.50
CA ASN A 73 0.47 15.00 -9.76
C ASN A 73 -0.52 15.91 -10.49
N GLN A 74 -0.32 16.09 -11.79
CA GLN A 74 -1.04 17.09 -12.58
C GLN A 74 -1.99 16.40 -13.56
N PRO A 75 -3.31 16.61 -13.42
CA PRO A 75 -4.27 16.17 -14.40
C PRO A 75 -4.04 16.86 -15.75
N HIS A 76 -4.17 16.11 -16.84
CA HIS A 76 -4.26 16.65 -18.19
C HIS A 76 -5.70 17.08 -18.48
N GLU A 77 -5.86 18.00 -19.41
CA GLU A 77 -7.15 18.23 -20.06
C GLU A 77 -7.58 16.96 -20.82
N ALA A 78 -8.80 16.50 -20.62
CA ALA A 78 -9.36 15.31 -21.25
C ALA A 78 -9.39 15.40 -22.78
N LYS A 79 -9.54 16.62 -23.34
CA LYS A 79 -9.46 16.84 -24.81
C LYS A 79 -8.05 16.59 -25.36
N ALA A 80 -7.00 16.77 -24.57
CA ALA A 80 -5.61 16.68 -25.00
C ALA A 80 -5.09 15.25 -25.10
N LEU A 81 -5.72 14.30 -24.40
CA LEU A 81 -5.37 12.88 -24.51
C LEU A 81 -5.79 12.32 -25.88
N ALA A 82 -4.89 11.60 -26.55
CA ALA A 82 -5.18 10.85 -27.76
C ALA A 82 -5.41 9.36 -27.45
N ARG A 83 -6.05 8.64 -28.38
CA ARG A 83 -6.19 7.18 -28.27
C ARG A 83 -4.83 6.53 -28.12
N GLY A 84 -4.65 5.78 -27.04
CA GLY A 84 -3.41 5.09 -26.71
C GLY A 84 -2.65 5.75 -25.56
N ASP A 85 -2.91 7.02 -25.27
CA ASP A 85 -2.27 7.74 -24.19
C ASP A 85 -2.71 7.18 -22.84
N THR A 86 -1.79 7.19 -21.88
CA THR A 86 -2.08 6.91 -20.47
C THR A 86 -1.86 8.20 -19.71
N GLY A 87 -2.88 8.67 -19.01
CA GLY A 87 -2.82 9.96 -18.32
C GLY A 87 -3.84 10.05 -17.20
N THR A 88 -3.65 11.06 -16.37
CA THR A 88 -4.59 11.45 -15.32
C THR A 88 -5.49 12.56 -15.83
N VAL A 89 -6.79 12.48 -15.59
CA VAL A 89 -7.78 13.55 -15.79
C VAL A 89 -8.53 13.77 -14.47
N ALA A 90 -9.06 14.96 -14.23
CA ALA A 90 -9.84 15.26 -13.05
C ALA A 90 -11.06 16.09 -13.43
N GLY A 91 -12.20 15.82 -12.81
CA GLY A 91 -13.44 16.49 -13.15
C GLY A 91 -14.63 15.97 -12.35
N THR A 92 -15.81 16.48 -12.67
CA THR A 92 -17.04 16.11 -11.97
C THR A 92 -17.74 14.95 -12.67
N ILE A 93 -18.25 13.99 -11.91
CA ILE A 93 -19.11 12.94 -12.46
C ILE A 93 -20.47 13.55 -12.83
N VAL A 94 -20.77 13.62 -14.13
CA VAL A 94 -22.05 14.15 -14.64
C VAL A 94 -23.13 13.07 -14.81
N ALA A 95 -22.73 11.81 -14.92
CA ALA A 95 -23.64 10.67 -15.00
C ALA A 95 -22.93 9.40 -14.50
N ALA A 96 -23.63 8.55 -13.75
CA ALA A 96 -23.13 7.25 -13.33
C ALA A 96 -24.26 6.21 -13.32
N GLY A 97 -23.94 4.94 -13.59
CA GLY A 97 -24.92 3.87 -13.51
C GLY A 97 -24.38 2.48 -13.81
N VAL A 98 -25.19 1.48 -13.45
CA VAL A 98 -24.91 0.07 -13.74
C VAL A 98 -25.83 -0.43 -14.85
N LYS A 99 -25.23 -0.88 -15.95
CA LYS A 99 -25.91 -1.64 -16.99
C LYS A 99 -25.73 -3.14 -16.76
N ARG A 100 -26.84 -3.82 -16.47
CA ARG A 100 -26.88 -5.30 -16.44
C ARG A 100 -27.11 -5.84 -17.86
N MET A 101 -26.37 -6.87 -18.24
CA MET A 101 -26.38 -7.47 -19.57
C MET A 101 -26.78 -8.95 -19.49
N ARG A 102 -27.07 -9.54 -20.65
CA ARG A 102 -27.37 -10.99 -20.76
C ARG A 102 -26.19 -11.82 -20.22
N ARG A 103 -26.50 -13.03 -19.72
CA ARG A 103 -25.53 -13.99 -19.16
C ARG A 103 -24.80 -13.49 -17.90
N GLY A 104 -25.47 -12.67 -17.08
CA GLY A 104 -24.94 -12.23 -15.78
C GLY A 104 -23.78 -11.23 -15.87
N LYS A 105 -23.46 -10.72 -17.07
CA LYS A 105 -22.45 -9.67 -17.22
C LYS A 105 -23.00 -8.33 -16.75
N SER A 106 -22.14 -7.47 -16.22
CA SER A 106 -22.51 -6.09 -15.88
C SER A 106 -21.44 -5.12 -16.33
N LEU A 107 -21.81 -3.85 -16.43
CA LEU A 107 -20.92 -2.73 -16.67
C LEU A 107 -21.35 -1.62 -15.74
N PHE A 108 -20.45 -1.20 -14.85
CA PHE A 108 -20.57 0.09 -14.20
C PHE A 108 -19.86 1.12 -15.09
N GLU A 109 -20.49 2.27 -15.30
CA GLU A 109 -19.94 3.37 -16.07
C GLU A 109 -20.25 4.67 -15.36
N PHE A 110 -19.26 5.56 -15.31
CA PHE A 110 -19.51 6.97 -15.07
C PHE A 110 -18.91 7.82 -16.19
N ILE A 111 -19.46 9.01 -16.36
CA ILE A 111 -18.99 10.03 -17.30
C ILE A 111 -18.41 11.17 -16.48
N LEU A 112 -17.11 11.39 -16.64
CA LEU A 112 -16.38 12.52 -16.10
C LEU A 112 -16.42 13.68 -17.08
N ASP A 113 -16.68 14.89 -16.59
CA ASP A 113 -16.59 16.15 -17.32
C ASP A 113 -15.56 17.05 -16.63
N ASP A 114 -14.53 17.47 -17.38
CA ASP A 114 -13.45 18.35 -16.90
C ASP A 114 -13.53 19.75 -17.52
N ASP A 115 -14.69 20.13 -18.05
CA ASP A 115 -14.96 21.34 -18.84
C ASP A 115 -14.33 21.35 -20.25
N THR A 116 -13.43 20.43 -20.57
CA THR A 116 -12.76 20.34 -21.87
C THR A 116 -13.29 19.21 -22.75
N ALA A 117 -13.59 18.06 -22.15
CA ALA A 117 -14.22 16.92 -22.81
C ALA A 117 -14.82 15.94 -21.79
N ARG A 118 -15.75 15.11 -22.27
CA ARG A 118 -16.31 14.02 -21.48
C ARG A 118 -15.54 12.72 -21.65
N VAL A 119 -15.25 12.03 -20.56
CA VAL A 119 -14.58 10.72 -20.56
C VAL A 119 -15.48 9.67 -19.92
N HIS A 120 -15.73 8.59 -20.65
CA HIS A 120 -16.46 7.41 -20.19
C HIS A 120 -15.51 6.47 -19.46
N CYS A 121 -15.68 6.32 -18.16
CA CYS A 121 -14.90 5.43 -17.32
C CYS A 121 -15.71 4.17 -17.02
N ARG A 122 -15.18 3.01 -17.41
CA ARG A 122 -15.95 1.75 -17.47
C ARG A 122 -15.31 0.63 -16.66
N TRP A 123 -16.11 -0.04 -15.83
CA TRP A 123 -15.71 -1.23 -15.08
C TRP A 123 -16.61 -2.41 -15.39
N TRP A 124 -16.05 -3.40 -16.11
CA TRP A 124 -16.75 -4.63 -16.47
C TRP A 124 -16.87 -5.57 -15.27
N ASN A 125 -18.07 -6.13 -15.06
CA ASN A 125 -18.41 -7.07 -14.00
C ASN A 125 -18.13 -6.55 -12.57
N MET A 126 -18.15 -5.24 -12.37
CA MET A 126 -17.89 -4.60 -11.08
C MET A 126 -19.05 -3.65 -10.72
N PRO A 127 -20.28 -4.16 -10.55
CA PRO A 127 -21.44 -3.31 -10.28
C PRO A 127 -21.33 -2.57 -8.94
N TYR A 128 -20.56 -3.12 -7.99
CA TYR A 128 -20.34 -2.53 -6.68
C TYR A 128 -19.67 -1.15 -6.71
N MET A 129 -19.06 -0.76 -7.84
CA MET A 129 -18.45 0.56 -8.01
C MET A 129 -19.47 1.70 -7.88
N GLU A 130 -20.76 1.43 -8.11
CA GLU A 130 -21.86 2.40 -7.88
C GLU A 130 -21.96 2.90 -6.44
N ARG A 131 -21.38 2.16 -5.47
CA ARG A 131 -21.36 2.55 -4.06
C ARG A 131 -20.31 3.63 -3.77
N TYR A 132 -19.27 3.68 -4.60
CA TYR A 132 -18.09 4.52 -4.39
C TYR A 132 -18.08 5.78 -5.26
N TYR A 133 -18.78 5.78 -6.39
CA TYR A 133 -18.80 6.90 -7.33
C TYR A 133 -20.22 7.30 -7.66
N LYS A 134 -20.57 8.55 -7.37
CA LYS A 134 -21.90 9.13 -7.54
C LYS A 134 -21.82 10.37 -8.42
N THR A 135 -22.94 10.70 -9.06
CA THR A 135 -23.07 11.96 -9.78
C THR A 135 -22.89 13.13 -8.81
N GLY A 136 -22.08 14.11 -9.22
CA GLY A 136 -21.68 15.26 -8.41
C GLY A 136 -20.31 15.11 -7.74
N ASP A 137 -19.77 13.89 -7.63
CA ASP A 137 -18.44 13.69 -7.04
C ASP A 137 -17.36 14.31 -7.94
N PHE A 138 -16.41 15.03 -7.35
CA PHE A 138 -15.18 15.42 -8.02
C PHE A 138 -14.16 14.28 -7.92
N VAL A 139 -13.69 13.77 -9.04
CA VAL A 139 -12.84 12.58 -9.10
C VAL A 139 -11.57 12.82 -9.89
N HIS A 140 -10.50 12.14 -9.49
CA HIS A 140 -9.30 11.97 -10.30
C HIS A 140 -9.34 10.58 -10.92
N VAL A 141 -9.02 10.49 -12.20
CA VAL A 141 -9.04 9.24 -12.97
C VAL A 141 -7.74 9.10 -13.73
N HIS A 142 -7.03 8.00 -13.50
CA HIS A 142 -5.83 7.65 -14.25
C HIS A 142 -6.04 6.37 -15.04
N GLY A 143 -5.77 6.43 -16.34
CA GLY A 143 -5.90 5.27 -17.19
C GLY A 143 -5.53 5.51 -18.63
N LYS A 144 -5.56 4.43 -19.40
CA LYS A 144 -5.30 4.46 -20.84
C LYS A 144 -6.57 4.81 -21.61
N LEU A 145 -6.51 5.83 -22.45
CA LEU A 145 -7.59 6.18 -23.36
C LEU A 145 -7.67 5.14 -24.49
N LYS A 146 -8.77 4.37 -24.51
CA LYS A 146 -8.96 3.24 -25.43
C LYS A 146 -9.68 3.63 -26.72
N ALA A 147 -10.58 4.61 -26.64
CA ALA A 147 -11.37 5.12 -27.75
C ALA A 147 -11.60 6.63 -27.57
N GLU A 148 -11.92 7.34 -28.66
CA GLU A 148 -12.20 8.79 -28.68
C GLU A 148 -13.67 9.13 -28.97
N LYS A 149 -14.45 8.20 -29.53
CA LYS A 149 -15.85 8.40 -29.92
C LYS A 149 -16.75 7.28 -29.36
N PRO A 150 -17.24 7.39 -28.11
CA PRO A 150 -16.87 8.41 -27.13
C PRO A 150 -15.48 8.16 -26.51
N ARG A 151 -14.89 9.19 -25.90
CA ARG A 151 -13.63 9.08 -25.15
C ARG A 151 -13.82 8.10 -24.02
N THR A 152 -13.04 7.03 -23.99
CA THR A 152 -13.32 5.89 -23.09
C THR A 152 -12.06 5.33 -22.45
N MET A 153 -12.11 5.11 -21.13
CA MET A 153 -11.12 4.36 -20.36
C MET A 153 -11.78 3.11 -19.76
N ASP A 154 -11.18 1.94 -19.99
CA ASP A 154 -11.62 0.69 -19.37
C ASP A 154 -10.75 0.36 -18.15
N HIS A 155 -11.40 0.09 -17.02
CA HIS A 155 -10.80 -0.16 -15.71
C HIS A 155 -9.73 0.87 -15.30
N PRO A 156 -9.99 2.20 -15.42
CA PRO A 156 -9.07 3.18 -14.88
C PRO A 156 -9.03 3.07 -13.35
N GLU A 157 -7.94 3.58 -12.76
CA GLU A 157 -7.91 3.88 -11.33
C GLU A 157 -8.62 5.21 -11.11
N ALA A 158 -9.53 5.27 -10.14
CA ALA A 158 -10.27 6.48 -9.81
C ALA A 158 -10.28 6.69 -8.30
N GLU A 159 -10.25 7.95 -7.86
CA GLU A 159 -10.39 8.36 -6.46
C GLU A 159 -11.26 9.62 -6.38
N VAL A 160 -12.18 9.63 -5.42
CA VAL A 160 -12.96 10.81 -5.08
C VAL A 160 -12.05 11.78 -4.35
N ALA A 161 -12.14 13.05 -4.68
CA ALA A 161 -11.44 14.09 -3.95
C ALA A 161 -12.21 14.43 -2.68
N GLU A 162 -11.79 13.85 -1.55
CA GLU A 162 -12.31 14.18 -0.23
C GLU A 162 -11.33 15.11 0.50
N GLU A 163 -11.85 16.10 1.23
CA GLU A 163 -11.02 17.01 2.01
C GLU A 163 -10.30 16.25 3.14
N GLY A 164 -8.97 16.38 3.20
CA GLY A 164 -8.15 15.82 4.27
C GLY A 164 -7.69 14.38 4.07
N GLU A 165 -8.09 13.69 3.00
CA GLU A 165 -7.56 12.36 2.69
C GLU A 165 -6.26 12.41 1.88
N GLU A 166 -5.32 11.54 2.25
CA GLU A 166 -4.04 11.43 1.57
C GLU A 166 -4.15 10.50 0.35
N PHE A 167 -3.88 11.04 -0.84
CA PHE A 167 -3.95 10.25 -2.07
C PHE A 167 -2.72 9.35 -2.18
N ILE A 168 -2.93 8.04 -2.00
CA ILE A 168 -1.87 7.04 -2.18
C ILE A 168 -1.73 6.58 -3.63
N HIS A 169 -2.74 6.83 -4.48
CA HIS A 169 -2.77 6.32 -5.83
C HIS A 169 -2.86 7.35 -6.95
N LEU A 170 -3.19 8.60 -6.64
CA LEU A 170 -3.31 9.74 -7.55
C LEU A 170 -2.71 10.99 -6.87
N LYS A 171 -2.58 12.11 -7.60
CA LYS A 171 -2.05 13.38 -7.09
C LYS A 171 -0.67 13.26 -6.40
N ARG A 172 0.13 12.29 -6.86
CA ARG A 172 1.52 12.07 -6.43
C ARG A 172 2.34 11.41 -7.54
N ILE A 173 3.65 11.35 -7.32
CA ILE A 173 4.52 10.43 -8.06
C ILE A 173 4.19 9.02 -7.55
N VAL A 174 3.66 8.20 -8.44
CA VAL A 174 3.15 6.87 -8.10
C VAL A 174 4.21 5.80 -8.39
N PRO A 175 4.60 4.98 -7.40
CA PRO A 175 5.48 3.84 -7.63
C PRO A 175 4.76 2.72 -8.40
N VAL A 176 5.45 2.09 -9.35
CA VAL A 176 4.95 0.92 -10.08
C VAL A 176 5.83 -0.30 -9.82
N TYR A 177 5.26 -1.27 -9.11
CA TYR A 177 5.97 -2.46 -8.66
C TYR A 177 5.95 -3.60 -9.68
N ARG A 178 6.91 -4.52 -9.54
CA ARG A 178 6.82 -5.83 -10.17
C ARG A 178 5.65 -6.60 -9.55
N LEU A 179 4.83 -7.22 -10.39
CA LEU A 179 3.63 -7.96 -9.98
C LEU A 179 3.76 -9.45 -10.28
N THR A 180 2.92 -10.24 -9.64
CA THR A 180 2.65 -11.64 -9.96
C THR A 180 1.15 -11.84 -10.12
N ASP A 181 0.74 -12.98 -10.66
CA ASP A 181 -0.67 -13.26 -10.88
C ASP A 181 -1.48 -13.19 -9.56
N GLY A 182 -2.66 -12.59 -9.63
CA GLY A 182 -3.51 -12.34 -8.47
C GLY A 182 -3.05 -11.22 -7.52
N VAL A 183 -2.02 -10.43 -7.88
CA VAL A 183 -1.61 -9.20 -7.18
C VAL A 183 -1.82 -7.99 -8.09
N LYS A 184 -2.41 -6.90 -7.57
CA LYS A 184 -2.70 -5.67 -8.34
C LYS A 184 -1.91 -4.48 -7.79
N GLN A 185 -1.54 -3.52 -8.65
CA GLN A 185 -0.76 -2.33 -8.26
C GLN A 185 -1.40 -1.57 -7.10
N ARG A 186 -2.70 -1.25 -7.22
CA ARG A 186 -3.46 -0.53 -6.18
C ARG A 186 -3.35 -1.22 -4.81
N TRP A 187 -3.58 -2.53 -4.77
CA TRP A 187 -3.51 -3.29 -3.53
C TRP A 187 -2.08 -3.37 -2.97
N LEU A 188 -1.07 -3.67 -3.80
CA LEU A 188 0.32 -3.77 -3.33
C LEU A 188 0.84 -2.43 -2.81
N ARG A 189 0.49 -1.32 -3.47
CA ARG A 189 0.78 0.04 -2.99
C ARG A 189 0.15 0.30 -1.63
N ALA A 190 -1.11 -0.06 -1.40
CA ALA A 190 -1.76 0.15 -0.11
C ALA A 190 -1.08 -0.63 1.03
N VAL A 191 -0.66 -1.87 0.75
CA VAL A 191 0.10 -2.66 1.73
C VAL A 191 1.48 -2.05 1.99
N LEU A 192 2.17 -1.61 0.93
CA LEU A 192 3.47 -0.94 1.07
C LEU A 192 3.37 0.39 1.79
N TRP A 193 2.30 1.15 1.60
CA TRP A 193 2.03 2.41 2.30
C TRP A 193 2.02 2.18 3.80
N GLN A 194 1.20 1.23 4.24
CA GLN A 194 1.11 0.85 5.65
C GLN A 194 2.43 0.29 6.18
N ALA A 195 3.12 -0.55 5.39
CA ALA A 195 4.38 -1.13 5.82
C ALA A 195 5.50 -0.08 5.96
N VAL A 196 5.60 0.86 5.03
CA VAL A 196 6.60 1.94 5.08
C VAL A 196 6.33 2.86 6.25
N ASP A 197 5.08 3.27 6.44
CA ASP A 197 4.68 4.12 7.57
C ASP A 197 5.04 3.47 8.92
N GLN A 198 4.69 2.19 9.08
CA GLN A 198 4.86 1.48 10.35
C GLN A 198 6.31 1.01 10.61
N PHE A 199 7.05 0.59 9.58
CA PHE A 199 8.29 -0.17 9.77
C PHE A 199 9.55 0.50 9.19
N ALA A 200 9.44 1.53 8.34
CA ALA A 200 10.64 2.10 7.72
C ALA A 200 11.61 2.72 8.75
N SER A 201 11.13 3.23 9.88
CA SER A 201 11.99 3.74 10.98
C SER A 201 12.74 2.63 11.72
N LEU A 202 12.29 1.38 11.62
CA LEU A 202 12.91 0.24 12.28
C LEU A 202 14.01 -0.40 11.42
N VAL A 203 14.18 0.04 10.16
CA VAL A 203 15.24 -0.46 9.28
C VAL A 203 16.60 -0.01 9.82
N PRO A 204 17.47 -0.94 10.27
CA PRO A 204 18.72 -0.57 10.91
C PRO A 204 19.68 0.07 9.91
N ASP A 205 20.18 1.26 10.25
CA ASP A 205 21.19 1.96 9.45
C ASP A 205 22.61 1.53 9.88
N THR A 206 22.95 0.27 9.61
CA THR A 206 24.18 -0.38 10.11
C THR A 206 25.45 0.12 9.44
N ASN A 207 25.32 0.77 8.28
CA ASN A 207 26.46 1.16 7.44
C ASN A 207 26.73 2.67 7.45
N THR A 208 26.05 3.45 8.30
CA THR A 208 26.29 4.90 8.46
C THR A 208 27.77 5.27 8.59
N GLY A 209 28.53 4.55 9.42
CA GLY A 209 29.96 4.82 9.64
C GLY A 209 30.85 4.57 8.42
N LEU A 210 30.47 3.65 7.54
CA LEU A 210 31.17 3.41 6.26
C LEU A 210 30.87 4.53 5.24
N LEU A 211 29.76 5.24 5.43
CA LEU A 211 29.23 6.22 4.49
C LEU A 211 29.45 7.66 4.94
N ALA A 212 29.94 7.90 6.17
CA ALA A 212 30.11 9.22 6.79
C ALA A 212 31.31 10.04 6.25
N GLY A 213 31.75 9.81 5.02
CA GLY A 213 32.77 10.64 4.37
C GLY A 213 32.27 12.07 4.07
N ASP A 214 33.20 13.01 3.90
CA ASP A 214 32.93 14.45 3.81
C ASP A 214 32.00 14.89 2.64
N ASP A 215 31.73 14.00 1.66
CA ASP A 215 30.84 14.22 0.51
C ASP A 215 29.58 13.32 0.52
N SER A 216 29.16 12.84 1.69
CA SER A 216 28.01 11.95 1.86
C SER A 216 26.68 12.63 1.53
N HIS A 217 26.25 12.57 0.26
CA HIS A 217 24.89 12.87 -0.20
C HIS A 217 23.88 11.76 0.15
N TRP A 218 24.30 10.76 0.94
CA TRP A 218 23.51 9.59 1.29
C TRP A 218 22.40 9.93 2.26
N LEU A 219 21.18 9.54 1.90
CA LEU A 219 20.04 9.61 2.80
C LEU A 219 20.21 8.59 3.95
N PRO A 220 19.72 8.91 5.16
CA PRO A 220 19.49 7.89 6.19
C PRO A 220 18.63 6.77 5.63
N LEU A 221 18.94 5.52 5.96
CA LEU A 221 18.28 4.37 5.34
C LEU A 221 16.74 4.37 5.51
N PRO A 222 16.18 4.73 6.68
CA PRO A 222 14.73 4.92 6.83
C PRO A 222 14.13 5.95 5.86
N GLU A 223 14.84 7.05 5.60
CA GLU A 223 14.39 8.07 4.64
C GLU A 223 14.49 7.58 3.21
N ALA A 224 15.55 6.84 2.89
CA ALA A 224 15.72 6.23 1.57
C ALA A 224 14.59 5.24 1.27
N VAL A 225 14.21 4.38 2.23
CA VAL A 225 13.06 3.47 2.08
C VAL A 225 11.77 4.26 1.81
N ARG A 226 11.51 5.33 2.57
CA ARG A 226 10.33 6.18 2.33
C ARG A 226 10.34 6.81 0.94
N ALA A 227 11.46 7.42 0.56
CA ALA A 227 11.60 8.11 -0.72
C ALA A 227 11.54 7.16 -1.93
N VAL A 228 12.04 5.93 -1.82
CA VAL A 228 11.89 4.93 -2.89
C VAL A 228 10.43 4.48 -3.05
N HIS A 229 9.69 4.32 -1.96
CA HIS A 229 8.33 3.82 -2.07
C HIS A 229 7.31 4.91 -2.36
N PHE A 230 7.42 6.07 -1.71
CA PHE A 230 6.45 7.16 -1.82
C PHE A 230 7.20 8.50 -1.95
N PRO A 231 7.72 8.78 -3.15
CA PRO A 231 8.49 9.99 -3.37
C PRO A 231 7.64 11.25 -3.48
N ASP A 232 8.14 12.33 -2.89
CA ASP A 232 7.68 13.70 -3.15
C ASP A 232 8.41 14.33 -4.35
N ASP A 233 9.64 13.89 -4.62
CA ASP A 233 10.52 14.42 -5.66
C ASP A 233 11.35 13.30 -6.32
N LEU A 234 11.44 13.32 -7.65
CA LEU A 234 12.18 12.32 -8.43
C LEU A 234 13.70 12.41 -8.23
N GLY A 235 14.25 13.59 -7.96
CA GLY A 235 15.68 13.76 -7.68
C GLY A 235 16.08 13.04 -6.38
N ARG A 236 15.36 13.31 -5.29
CA ARG A 236 15.58 12.62 -4.00
C ARG A 236 15.32 11.12 -4.09
N THR A 237 14.40 10.69 -4.97
CA THR A 237 14.12 9.27 -5.23
C THR A 237 15.34 8.55 -5.78
N GLU A 238 16.11 9.17 -6.68
CA GLU A 238 17.25 8.51 -7.29
C GLU A 238 18.37 8.27 -6.28
N LEU A 239 18.68 9.28 -5.46
CA LEU A 239 19.62 9.14 -4.33
C LEU A 239 19.18 8.02 -3.37
N ALA A 240 17.88 7.92 -3.13
CA ALA A 240 17.31 6.88 -2.28
C ALA A 240 17.46 5.47 -2.90
N ARG A 241 17.31 5.34 -4.22
CA ARG A 241 17.52 4.07 -4.93
C ARG A 241 18.98 3.65 -4.90
N GLU A 242 19.90 4.58 -5.14
CA GLU A 242 21.33 4.32 -5.03
C GLU A 242 21.70 3.87 -3.61
N ARG A 243 21.13 4.53 -2.58
CA ARG A 243 21.33 4.12 -1.19
C ARG A 243 20.85 2.69 -0.94
N LEU A 244 19.66 2.32 -1.40
CA LEU A 244 19.14 0.96 -1.23
C LEU A 244 19.99 -0.07 -2.01
N ALA A 245 20.40 0.24 -3.23
CA ALA A 245 21.24 -0.65 -4.03
C ALA A 245 22.61 -0.90 -3.38
N LEU A 246 23.20 0.13 -2.77
CA LEU A 246 24.44 0.01 -2.02
C LEU A 246 24.29 -0.88 -0.80
N GLU A 247 23.20 -0.72 -0.04
CA GLU A 247 22.90 -1.58 1.11
C GLU A 247 22.70 -3.05 0.70
N GLU A 248 21.99 -3.30 -0.40
CA GLU A 248 21.88 -4.66 -0.95
C GLU A 248 23.26 -5.20 -1.33
N PHE A 249 24.09 -4.42 -2.00
CA PHE A 249 25.44 -4.83 -2.38
C PHE A 249 26.30 -5.21 -1.15
N ILE A 250 26.30 -4.37 -0.11
CA ILE A 250 27.06 -4.62 1.13
C ILE A 250 26.57 -5.90 1.83
N ARG A 251 25.27 -6.19 1.83
CA ARG A 251 24.70 -7.41 2.43
C ARG A 251 25.12 -8.70 1.72
N PHE A 252 25.51 -8.64 0.46
CA PHE A 252 25.86 -9.81 -0.36
C PHE A 252 27.38 -10.02 -0.53
N GLN A 253 28.23 -9.15 0.04
CA GLN A 253 29.68 -9.35 0.15
C GLN A 253 30.02 -10.16 1.40
#